data_AF-A0A969M3J3-F1
#
_entry.id   AF-A0A969M3J3-F1
#
_cell.length_a   1.000
_cell.length_b   1.000
_cell.length_c   1.000
_cell.angle_alpha   90.00
_cell.angle_beta   90.00
_cell.angle_gamma   90.00
#
_symmetry.space_group_name_H-M   'P 1'
#
loop_
_entity.id
_entity.type
_entity.pdbx_description
1 polymer ?
#
loop_
_entity_poly.entity_id
_entity_poly.type
_entity_poly.pdbx_seq_one_letter_code
_entity_poly.pdbx_strand_id
1 'polypeptide(L)'
;MRDYAAGGATGPILDALIEKRGIAIRRVDIAEDTRISHSVLERSSGLEYRFVPEGPELRPSEWQSCLDALAEAECDYLVASGSLPRGVPEDF
;
A
#
# COMPACT_ATOMS: atom_id res chain seq x y z
N MET A 1 0.96 13.55 -6.28
CA MET A 1 0.13 12.99 -5.20
C MET A 1 0.41 11.50 -5.12
N ARG A 2 0.43 10.90 -3.92
CA ARG A 2 0.65 9.45 -3.76
C ARG A 2 -0.63 8.78 -3.27
N ASP A 3 -1.17 7.91 -4.10
CA ASP A 3 -2.33 7.09 -3.79
C ASP A 3 -1.92 5.75 -3.19
N TYR A 4 -2.61 5.30 -2.15
CA TYR A 4 -2.46 3.94 -1.61
C TYR A 4 -3.70 3.50 -0.85
N ALA A 5 -3.93 2.19 -0.85
CA ALA A 5 -4.92 1.53 -0.01
C ALA A 5 -4.32 1.23 1.37
N ALA A 6 -5.01 1.62 2.44
CA ALA A 6 -4.58 1.32 3.80
C ALA A 6 -5.77 1.29 4.76
N GLY A 7 -5.76 0.28 5.62
CA GLY A 7 -6.86 -0.02 6.54
C GLY A 7 -6.39 -0.56 7.87
N GLY A 8 -7.38 -0.80 8.73
CA GLY A 8 -7.19 -1.37 10.06
C GLY A 8 -6.40 -0.50 11.02
N ALA A 9 -5.88 -1.12 12.08
CA ALA A 9 -5.12 -0.42 13.12
C ALA A 9 -3.75 0.10 12.63
N THR A 10 -3.20 -0.51 11.57
CA THR A 10 -1.87 -0.22 11.04
C THR A 10 -1.88 0.80 9.90
N GLY A 11 -3.04 1.07 9.27
CA GLY A 11 -3.17 2.09 8.23
C GLY A 11 -2.74 3.49 8.69
N PRO A 12 -3.24 4.01 9.82
CA PRO A 12 -2.81 5.31 10.35
C PRO A 12 -1.32 5.41 10.67
N ILE A 13 -0.66 4.27 10.96
CA ILE A 13 0.79 4.25 11.16
C ILE A 13 1.51 4.55 9.84
N LEU A 14 1.03 3.98 8.72
CA LEU A 14 1.58 4.27 7.41
C LEU A 14 1.38 5.75 7.03
N ASP A 15 0.20 6.31 7.31
CA ASP A 15 -0.12 7.72 7.07
C ASP A 15 0.90 8.63 7.75
N ALA A 16 1.08 8.46 9.07
CA ALA A 16 2.01 9.25 9.85
C ALA A 16 3.47 9.13 9.33
N LEU A 17 3.87 7.94 8.87
CA LEU A 17 5.21 7.73 8.31
C LEU A 17 5.43 8.41 6.96
N ILE A 18 4.39 8.53 6.13
CA ILE A 18 4.47 9.21 4.84
C ILE A 18 4.38 10.72 5.03
N GLU A 19 3.44 11.20 5.85
CA GLU A 19 3.26 12.62 6.16
C GLU A 19 4.51 13.24 6.79
N LYS A 20 5.20 12.51 7.68
CA LYS A 20 6.49 12.93 8.26
C LYS A 20 7.56 13.25 7.21
N ARG A 21 7.44 12.72 5.99
CA ARG A 21 8.35 13.00 4.87
C ARG A 21 7.87 14.14 3.96
N GLY A 22 6.77 14.82 4.30
CA GLY A 22 6.21 15.91 3.51
C GLY A 22 5.63 15.46 2.17
N ILE A 23 5.27 14.18 2.04
CA ILE A 23 4.68 13.63 0.82
C ILE A 23 3.17 13.82 0.88
N ALA A 24 2.60 14.48 -0.11
CA ALA A 24 1.15 14.61 -0.25
C ALA A 24 0.52 13.24 -0.59
N ILE A 25 -0.46 12.83 0.22
CA ILE A 25 -1.10 11.52 0.16
C ILE A 25 -2.59 11.62 -0.09
N ARG A 26 -3.13 10.62 -0.77
CA ARG A 26 -4.57 10.31 -0.78
C ARG A 26 -4.72 8.82 -0.45
N ARG A 27 -5.29 8.56 0.72
CA ARG A 27 -5.54 7.20 1.20
C ARG A 27 -6.91 6.73 0.72
N VAL A 28 -6.97 5.49 0.23
CA VAL A 28 -8.22 4.75 0.03
C VAL A 28 -8.40 3.81 1.22
N ASP A 29 -9.50 3.99 1.94
CA ASP A 29 -9.85 3.15 3.08
C ASP A 29 -10.14 1.71 2.64
N ILE A 30 -9.56 0.74 3.35
CA ILE A 30 -9.87 -0.69 3.20
C ILE A 30 -10.20 -1.30 4.56
N ALA A 31 -10.95 -2.40 4.55
CA ALA A 31 -11.41 -3.06 5.77
C ALA A 31 -10.28 -3.79 6.52
N GLU A 32 -9.37 -4.45 5.78
CA GLU A 32 -8.29 -5.22 6.37
C GLU A 32 -7.08 -4.37 6.78
N ASP A 33 -6.32 -4.89 7.73
CA ASP A 33 -5.11 -4.24 8.25
C ASP A 33 -4.03 -4.12 7.16
N THR A 34 -3.40 -2.96 7.12
CA THR A 34 -2.19 -2.74 6.31
C THR A 34 -1.06 -3.66 6.82
N ARG A 35 -0.56 -4.57 5.97
CA ARG A 35 0.50 -5.51 6.38
C ARG A 35 1.77 -4.80 6.85
N ILE A 36 2.48 -5.41 7.80
CA ILE A 36 3.80 -4.97 8.24
C ILE A 36 4.82 -6.03 7.81
N SER A 37 5.75 -5.63 6.94
CA SER A 37 6.91 -6.47 6.60
C SER A 37 8.05 -6.20 7.58
N HIS A 38 8.84 -7.23 7.85
CA HIS A 38 9.99 -7.14 8.75
C HIS A 38 11.26 -7.54 8.00
N SER A 39 12.34 -6.79 8.22
CA SER A 39 13.65 -7.07 7.62
C SER A 39 14.71 -7.11 8.71
N VAL A 40 15.45 -8.21 8.78
CA VAL A 40 16.48 -8.47 9.79
C VAL A 40 17.83 -8.52 9.10
N LEU A 41 18.77 -7.67 9.55
CA LEU A 41 20.17 -7.74 9.16
C LEU A 41 20.97 -8.43 10.27
N GLU A 42 21.45 -9.65 10.01
CA GLU A 42 22.36 -10.35 10.92
C GLU A 42 23.77 -9.77 10.76
N ARG A 43 24.23 -8.99 11.73
CA ARG A 43 25.48 -8.21 11.62
C ARG A 43 26.75 -9.06 11.53
N SER A 44 26.75 -10.26 12.10
CA SER A 44 27.89 -11.18 12.09
C SER A 44 28.15 -11.77 10.70
N SER A 45 27.09 -12.22 10.03
CA SER A 45 27.17 -12.84 8.70
C SER A 45 27.00 -11.83 7.56
N GLY A 46 26.39 -10.68 7.84
CA GLY A 46 25.96 -9.71 6.84
C GLY A 46 24.69 -10.12 6.07
N LEU A 47 24.03 -11.21 6.46
CA LEU A 47 22.83 -11.70 5.78
C LEU A 47 21.59 -10.87 6.11
N GLU A 48 20.76 -10.63 5.10
CA GLU A 48 19.47 -9.97 5.22
C GLU A 48 18.34 -10.97 5.05
N TYR A 49 17.41 -10.99 6.00
CA TYR A 49 16.23 -11.83 6.00
C TYR A 49 14.99 -10.96 5.90
N ARG A 50 14.12 -11.24 4.92
CA ARG A 50 12.89 -10.49 4.69
C ARG A 50 11.68 -11.38 4.95
N PHE A 51 10.86 -10.96 5.89
CA PHE A 51 9.60 -11.59 6.23
C PHE A 51 8.48 -10.69 5.70
N VAL A 52 7.87 -11.12 4.59
CA VAL A 52 6.83 -10.37 3.89
C VAL A 52 5.54 -11.16 4.01
N PRO A 53 4.64 -10.78 4.94
CA PRO A 53 3.32 -11.38 5.00
C PRO A 53 2.53 -11.10 3.71
N GLU A 54 1.52 -11.90 3.46
CA GLU A 54 0.54 -11.58 2.41
C GLU A 54 -0.10 -10.21 2.68
N GLY A 55 -0.47 -9.52 1.61
CA GLY A 55 -1.19 -8.26 1.69
C GLY A 55 -2.62 -8.44 2.21
N PRO A 56 -3.31 -7.33 2.50
CA PRO A 56 -4.75 -7.37 2.73
C PRO A 56 -5.48 -7.87 1.47
N GLU A 57 -6.65 -8.46 1.68
CA GLU A 57 -7.61 -8.74 0.63
C GLU A 57 -8.53 -7.54 0.40
N LEU A 58 -8.57 -7.06 -0.83
CA LEU A 58 -9.44 -5.96 -1.23
C LEU A 58 -10.78 -6.50 -1.70
N ARG A 59 -11.85 -5.91 -1.18
CA ARG A 59 -13.21 -6.12 -1.65
C ARG A 59 -13.39 -5.44 -3.02
N PRO A 60 -14.37 -5.89 -3.83
CA PRO A 60 -14.71 -5.24 -5.10
C PRO A 60 -14.88 -3.73 -5.01
N SER A 61 -15.59 -3.25 -3.98
CA SER A 61 -15.80 -1.82 -3.77
C SER A 61 -14.51 -1.05 -3.44
N GLU A 62 -13.55 -1.70 -2.79
CA GLU A 62 -12.32 -1.07 -2.31
C GLU A 62 -11.33 -0.86 -3.45
N TRP A 63 -11.10 -1.89 -4.29
CA TRP A 63 -10.24 -1.71 -5.46
C TRP A 63 -10.90 -0.84 -6.53
N GLN A 64 -12.24 -0.85 -6.65
CA GLN A 64 -12.93 0.10 -7.53
C GLN A 64 -12.73 1.55 -7.06
N SER A 65 -12.78 1.80 -5.75
CA SER A 65 -12.51 3.12 -5.19
C SER A 65 -11.07 3.60 -5.47
N CYS A 66 -10.10 2.67 -5.53
CA CYS A 66 -8.74 3.00 -5.99
C CYS A 66 -8.72 3.47 -7.46
N LEU A 67 -9.48 2.80 -8.35
CA LEU A 67 -9.57 3.20 -9.76
C LEU A 67 -10.26 4.56 -9.91
N ASP A 68 -11.35 4.78 -9.17
CA ASP A 68 -12.10 6.03 -9.18
C ASP A 68 -11.20 7.19 -8.73
N ALA A 69 -10.40 6.98 -7.68
CA ALA A 69 -9.40 7.95 -7.24
C ALA A 69 -8.38 8.25 -8.36
N LEU A 70 -7.84 7.22 -9.02
CA LEU A 70 -6.89 7.40 -10.11
C LEU A 70 -7.50 8.14 -11.31
N ALA A 71 -8.80 7.96 -11.59
CA ALA A 71 -9.49 8.66 -12.68
C ALA A 71 -9.57 10.18 -12.47
N GLU A 72 -9.49 10.65 -11.22
CA GLU A 72 -9.44 12.08 -10.87
C GLU A 72 -8.02 12.67 -10.95
N ALA A 73 -6.98 11.85 -11.18
CA ALA A 73 -5.61 12.31 -11.12
C ALA A 73 -5.21 13.12 -12.37
N GLU A 74 -4.98 14.42 -12.19
CA GLU A 74 -4.37 15.28 -13.21
C GLU A 74 -2.84 15.14 -13.17
N CYS A 75 -2.27 14.33 -14.07
CA CYS A 75 -0.82 14.14 -14.17
C CYS A 75 -0.37 13.78 -15.59
N ASP A 76 0.85 14.17 -15.94
CA ASP A 76 1.47 13.76 -17.22
C ASP A 76 1.93 12.29 -17.20
N TYR A 77 2.25 11.78 -16.00
CA TYR A 77 2.75 10.43 -15.79
C TYR A 77 2.20 9.82 -14.51
N LEU A 78 1.78 8.56 -14.61
CA LEU A 78 1.38 7.71 -13.49
C LEU A 78 2.38 6.56 -13.34
N VAL A 79 2.82 6.28 -12.11
CA VAL A 79 3.66 5.12 -11.79
C VAL A 79 2.87 4.16 -10.91
N ALA A 80 2.37 3.07 -11.51
CA ALA A 80 1.79 1.95 -10.77
C ALA A 80 2.91 0.96 -10.39
N SER A 81 3.14 0.77 -9.10
CA SER A 81 4.24 -0.05 -8.59
C SER A 81 3.83 -0.85 -7.37
N GLY A 82 4.14 -2.15 -7.40
CA GLY A 82 3.83 -3.10 -6.33
C GLY A 82 3.24 -4.39 -6.89
N SER A 83 3.13 -5.40 -6.04
CA SER A 83 2.34 -6.60 -6.35
C SER A 83 0.85 -6.27 -6.30
N LEU A 84 0.05 -6.95 -7.12
CA LEU A 84 -1.41 -6.87 -7.03
C LEU A 84 -1.87 -7.42 -5.66
N PRO A 85 -2.73 -6.70 -4.90
CA PRO A 85 -3.32 -7.21 -3.68
C PRO A 85 -4.23 -8.40 -3.94
N ARG A 86 -4.50 -9.23 -2.92
CA ARG A 86 -5.50 -10.29 -3.04
C ARG A 86 -6.89 -9.66 -3.25
N GLY A 87 -7.78 -10.38 -3.93
CA GLY A 87 -9.16 -9.94 -4.18
C GLY A 87 -9.35 -8.99 -5.38
N VAL A 88 -8.25 -8.51 -5.98
CA VAL A 88 -8.29 -7.76 -7.25
C VAL A 88 -8.19 -8.77 -8.42
N PRO A 89 -9.09 -8.71 -9.41
CA PRO A 89 -8.98 -9.52 -10.63
C PRO A 89 -7.66 -9.26 -11.36
N GLU A 90 -7.12 -10.23 -12.09
CA GLU A 90 -5.91 -10.02 -12.89
C GLU A 90 -6.18 -9.16 -14.15
N ASP A 91 -7.43 -9.10 -14.59
CA ASP A 91 -7.92 -8.44 -15.80
C ASP A 91 -8.78 -7.19 -15.54
N PHE A 92 -8.57 -6.55 -14.38
CA PHE A 92 -9.31 -5.38 -13.92
C PHE A 92 -9.19 -4.13 -14.82
#